data_AF-A0A7W7VE52-F1
#
_entry.id   AF-A0A7W7VE52-F1
#
_cell.length_a   1.000
_cell.length_b   1.000
_cell.length_c   1.000
_cell.angle_alpha   90.00
_cell.angle_beta   90.00
_cell.angle_gamma   90.00
#
_symmetry.space_group_name_H-M   'P 1'
#
loop_
_entity.id
_entity.type
_entity.pdbx_description
1 polymer ?
#
loop_
_entity_poly.entity_id
_entity_poly.type
_entity_poly.pdbx_seq_one_letter_code
_entity_poly.pdbx_strand_id
1 'polypeptide(L)'
;MTALRDEPVLTPVPASARPRLRAQSLYGEAEEFIRAFHHARPRAGQVEARLAKVREEIMATGTYRHKPAELAYGARLALRDSGWCPANVPWRGLLVRDLRQIRDSTEVATQCVQHLRMSTNDGAVRPMVSVFAPDTPWRPGPRIRNDQLVRYAGYAEPGRVLGDRRYVDFTTAVCRLGWRPPTGRTAFDKLPLVVQTPHEGVAVFPLPRDVVHEVPLEHPELPWFATLGLRWHAVPVISNRRLRIGGITYPAAPYNGVYICQAIGEDVLADDSAYGLARVIADRLGLDTTSARTLWRDRAVVELNRAVVHSFDAAGVTIKHSVDGFLPTTGGGSRPSFTTWEDASP
;
A
#
# COMPACT_ATOMS: atom_id res chain seq x y z
N MET A 1 -8.41 9.67 6.79
CA MET A 1 -8.24 9.55 5.34
C MET A 1 -8.99 10.70 4.70
N THR A 2 -8.34 11.45 3.83
CA THR A 2 -9.04 12.44 3.00
C THR A 2 -10.07 11.66 2.17
N ALA A 3 -11.33 12.09 2.16
CA ALA A 3 -12.37 11.52 1.31
C ALA A 3 -11.87 11.33 -0.14
N LEU A 4 -12.65 10.69 -1.01
CA LEU A 4 -12.53 10.98 -2.46
C LEU A 4 -12.85 12.47 -2.66
N ARG A 5 -11.99 13.38 -2.18
CA ARG A 5 -12.01 14.78 -2.52
C ARG A 5 -11.82 14.76 -4.02
N ASP A 6 -12.66 15.53 -4.70
CA ASP A 6 -12.40 15.94 -6.06
C ASP A 6 -11.02 16.59 -6.05
N GLU A 7 -9.98 15.78 -6.27
CA GLU A 7 -8.74 16.31 -6.78
C GLU A 7 -9.13 17.06 -8.05
N PRO A 8 -8.57 18.26 -8.26
CA PRO A 8 -8.91 19.04 -9.43
C PRO A 8 -8.81 18.11 -10.63
N VAL A 9 -9.89 18.09 -11.44
CA VAL A 9 -9.94 17.50 -12.79
C VAL A 9 -8.53 17.48 -13.31
N LEU A 10 -7.99 16.32 -13.72
CA LEU A 10 -6.64 16.15 -14.28
C LEU A 10 -6.39 17.25 -15.31
N THR A 11 -5.96 18.41 -14.83
CA THR A 11 -5.82 19.62 -15.60
C THR A 11 -4.34 19.62 -15.90
N PRO A 12 -3.96 19.77 -17.18
CA PRO A 12 -2.57 19.82 -17.53
C PRO A 12 -1.91 20.88 -16.65
N VAL A 13 -0.90 20.45 -15.88
CA VAL A 13 -0.13 21.33 -15.00
C VAL A 13 0.28 22.55 -15.83
N PRO A 14 0.00 23.80 -15.40
CA PRO A 14 0.45 24.96 -16.13
C PRO A 14 1.97 24.88 -16.30
N ALA A 15 2.43 25.13 -17.51
CA ALA A 15 3.84 25.06 -17.89
C ALA A 15 4.65 26.20 -17.25
N SER A 16 4.77 26.22 -15.92
CA SER A 16 5.56 27.22 -15.18
C SER A 16 6.76 26.58 -14.49
N ALA A 17 7.61 25.96 -15.30
CA ALA A 17 9.06 25.87 -15.10
C ALA A 17 9.64 25.53 -16.48
N ARG A 18 10.57 26.35 -16.99
CA ARG A 18 11.10 26.26 -18.37
C ARG A 18 11.40 24.79 -18.74
N PRO A 19 10.88 24.24 -19.85
CA PRO A 19 11.00 22.81 -20.20
C PRO A 19 12.43 22.24 -20.09
N ARG A 20 13.44 23.08 -20.39
CA ARG A 20 14.87 22.74 -20.27
C ARG A 20 15.33 22.47 -18.84
N LEU A 21 14.84 23.22 -17.85
CA LEU A 21 15.21 23.03 -16.43
C LEU A 21 14.61 21.73 -15.87
N ARG A 22 13.37 21.40 -16.26
CA ARG A 22 12.75 20.10 -15.92
C ARG A 22 13.51 18.94 -16.55
N ALA A 23 13.91 19.05 -17.82
CA ALA A 23 14.67 18.03 -18.50
C ALA A 23 16.08 17.82 -17.90
N GLN A 24 16.74 18.91 -17.48
CA GLN A 24 18.04 18.84 -16.78
C GLN A 24 17.90 18.17 -15.40
N SER A 25 16.87 18.51 -14.63
CA SER A 25 16.59 17.86 -13.34
C SER A 25 16.30 16.37 -13.51
N LEU A 26 15.47 16.01 -14.49
CA LEU A 26 15.13 14.61 -14.79
C LEU A 26 16.37 13.82 -15.21
N TYR A 27 17.21 14.38 -16.08
CA TYR A 27 18.44 13.70 -16.51
C TYR A 27 19.39 13.48 -15.33
N GLY A 28 19.50 14.43 -14.39
CA GLY A 28 20.31 14.26 -13.17
C GLY A 28 19.85 13.07 -12.31
N GLU A 29 18.55 12.98 -12.01
CA GLU A 29 17.98 11.83 -11.27
C GLU A 29 18.17 10.51 -12.03
N ALA A 30 17.98 10.52 -13.35
CA ALA A 30 18.16 9.36 -14.20
C ALA A 30 19.63 8.90 -14.22
N GLU A 31 20.58 9.84 -14.33
CA GLU A 31 22.01 9.56 -14.35
C GLU A 31 22.46 8.90 -13.05
N GLU A 32 22.10 9.46 -11.91
CA GLU A 32 22.46 8.90 -10.61
C GLU A 32 21.92 7.48 -10.44
N PHE A 33 20.64 7.26 -10.80
CA PHE A 33 20.03 5.94 -10.72
C PHE A 33 20.69 4.92 -11.67
N ILE A 34 20.94 5.29 -12.92
CA ILE A 34 21.54 4.39 -13.92
C ILE A 34 22.98 4.02 -13.55
N ARG A 35 23.77 4.98 -13.04
CA ARG A 35 25.11 4.70 -12.52
C ARG A 35 25.05 3.75 -11.33
N ALA A 36 24.14 3.97 -10.37
CA ALA A 36 23.94 3.07 -9.24
C ALA A 36 23.53 1.66 -9.69
N PHE A 37 22.66 1.54 -10.70
CA PHE A 37 22.27 0.24 -11.28
C PHE A 37 23.45 -0.48 -11.93
N HIS A 38 24.26 0.19 -12.75
CA HIS A 38 25.43 -0.41 -13.41
C HIS A 38 26.53 -0.77 -12.40
N HIS A 39 26.72 0.02 -11.35
CA HIS A 39 27.62 -0.34 -10.25
C HIS A 39 27.16 -1.63 -9.55
N ALA A 40 25.87 -1.77 -9.26
CA ALA A 40 25.31 -2.97 -8.64
C ALA A 40 25.24 -4.19 -9.60
N ARG A 41 25.30 -3.95 -10.92
CA ARG A 41 25.29 -4.96 -11.98
C ARG A 41 26.30 -4.64 -13.10
N PRO A 42 27.61 -4.87 -12.89
CA PRO A 42 28.65 -4.54 -13.87
C PRO A 42 28.47 -5.22 -15.23
N ARG A 43 27.77 -6.36 -15.28
CA ARG A 43 27.46 -7.10 -16.51
C ARG A 43 26.26 -6.53 -17.31
N ALA A 44 25.67 -5.42 -16.89
CA ALA A 44 24.53 -4.79 -17.57
C ALA A 44 24.89 -4.03 -18.87
N GLY A 45 26.18 -4.03 -19.24
CA GLY A 45 26.70 -3.34 -20.41
C GLY A 45 27.35 -1.99 -20.07
N GLN A 46 27.64 -1.19 -21.10
CA GLN A 46 28.32 0.09 -20.94
C GLN A 46 27.37 1.19 -20.44
N VAL A 47 27.69 1.79 -19.29
CA VAL A 47 26.88 2.81 -18.63
C VAL A 47 26.74 4.07 -19.49
N GLU A 48 27.83 4.56 -20.08
CA GLU A 48 27.82 5.79 -20.89
C GLU A 48 26.95 5.65 -22.14
N ALA A 49 26.96 4.49 -22.79
CA ALA A 49 26.07 4.21 -23.93
C ALA A 49 24.59 4.22 -23.52
N ARG A 50 24.26 3.78 -22.29
CA ARG A 50 22.89 3.88 -21.77
C ARG A 50 22.52 5.32 -21.44
N LEU A 51 23.41 6.08 -20.80
CA LEU A 51 23.18 7.48 -20.45
C LEU A 51 22.97 8.36 -21.69
N ALA A 52 23.73 8.13 -22.77
CA ALA A 52 23.53 8.80 -24.05
C ALA A 52 22.10 8.58 -24.59
N LYS A 53 21.64 7.33 -24.61
CA LYS A 53 20.26 6.99 -25.03
C LYS A 53 19.20 7.63 -24.14
N VAL A 54 19.40 7.63 -22.82
CA VAL A 54 18.47 8.28 -21.87
C VAL A 54 18.40 9.78 -22.16
N ARG A 55 19.54 10.43 -22.42
CA ARG A 55 19.58 11.85 -22.78
C ARG A 55 18.81 12.12 -24.07
N GLU A 56 19.02 11.31 -25.10
CA GLU A 56 18.31 11.40 -26.38
C GLU A 56 16.80 11.22 -26.20
N GLU A 57 16.36 10.20 -25.46
CA GLU A 57 14.94 9.95 -25.15
C GLU A 57 14.30 11.16 -24.42
N ILE A 58 14.99 11.73 -23.42
CA ILE A 58 14.51 12.89 -22.66
C ILE A 58 14.42 14.13 -23.55
N MET A 59 15.41 14.37 -24.41
CA MET A 59 15.36 15.50 -25.34
C MET A 59 14.25 15.37 -26.37
N ALA A 60 14.00 14.15 -26.87
CA ALA A 60 13.00 13.90 -27.89
C ALA A 60 11.56 13.89 -27.35
N THR A 61 11.36 13.38 -26.13
CA THR A 61 10.00 13.12 -25.60
C THR A 61 9.70 13.87 -24.30
N GLY A 62 10.71 14.36 -23.59
CA GLY A 62 10.55 14.92 -22.25
C GLY A 62 10.55 13.87 -21.13
N THR A 63 10.80 12.59 -21.45
CA THR A 63 10.93 11.49 -20.47
C THR A 63 11.83 10.37 -21.02
N TYR A 64 12.05 9.29 -20.27
CA TYR A 64 12.73 8.09 -20.76
C TYR A 64 12.06 6.82 -20.23
N ARG A 65 12.34 5.68 -20.87
CA ARG A 65 11.79 4.38 -20.44
C ARG A 65 12.85 3.51 -19.80
N HIS A 66 12.60 3.08 -18.56
CA HIS A 66 13.42 2.04 -17.93
C HIS A 66 13.41 0.73 -18.73
N LYS A 67 14.55 0.06 -18.80
CA LYS A 67 14.61 -1.36 -19.17
C LYS A 67 13.95 -2.22 -18.08
N PRO A 68 13.47 -3.44 -18.39
CA PRO A 68 12.91 -4.34 -17.37
C PRO A 68 13.84 -4.58 -16.18
N ALA A 69 15.14 -4.72 -16.43
CA ALA A 69 16.13 -4.92 -15.37
C ALA A 69 16.35 -3.67 -14.49
N GLU A 70 16.29 -2.48 -15.08
CA GLU A 70 16.37 -1.19 -14.37
C GLU A 70 15.13 -1.04 -13.47
N LEU A 71 13.93 -1.26 -14.01
CA LEU A 71 12.68 -1.23 -13.24
C LEU A 71 12.71 -2.22 -12.08
N ALA A 72 13.08 -3.47 -12.35
CA ALA A 72 13.15 -4.50 -11.33
C ALA A 72 14.18 -4.17 -10.24
N TYR A 73 15.30 -3.53 -10.58
CA TYR A 73 16.27 -3.08 -9.58
C TYR A 73 15.69 -1.97 -8.69
N GLY A 74 15.15 -0.90 -9.29
CA GLY A 74 14.59 0.22 -8.54
C GLY A 74 13.41 -0.17 -7.65
N ALA A 75 12.47 -0.96 -8.19
CA ALA A 75 11.29 -1.39 -7.45
C ALA A 75 11.64 -2.29 -6.25
N ARG A 76 12.68 -3.13 -6.36
CA ARG A 76 13.16 -3.95 -5.23
C ARG A 76 13.82 -3.14 -4.14
N LEU A 77 14.61 -2.12 -4.50
CA LEU A 77 15.19 -1.21 -3.52
C LEU A 77 14.09 -0.45 -2.78
N ALA A 78 13.13 0.10 -3.51
CA ALA A 78 11.99 0.81 -2.92
C ALA A 78 11.17 -0.08 -1.97
N LEU A 79 10.93 -1.35 -2.35
CA LEU A 79 10.21 -2.30 -1.49
C LEU A 79 11.02 -2.69 -0.24
N ARG A 80 12.31 -2.96 -0.40
CA ARG A 80 13.22 -3.24 0.72
C ARG A 80 13.21 -2.08 1.73
N ASP A 81 13.21 -0.85 1.25
CA ASP A 81 13.32 0.36 2.08
C ASP A 81 11.93 0.95 2.46
N SER A 82 10.84 0.21 2.22
CA SER A 82 9.46 0.65 2.44
C SER A 82 8.99 0.62 3.89
N GLY A 83 9.75 -0.01 4.80
CA GLY A 83 9.33 -0.31 6.17
C GLY A 83 8.38 -1.51 6.29
N TRP A 84 7.91 -2.10 5.19
CA TRP A 84 7.03 -3.28 5.20
C TRP A 84 7.76 -4.59 4.91
N CYS A 85 8.99 -4.52 4.40
CA CYS A 85 9.78 -5.69 4.05
C CYS A 85 10.76 -6.06 5.18
N PRO A 86 10.69 -7.29 5.72
CA PRO A 86 11.72 -7.76 6.65
C PRO A 86 13.10 -7.81 5.98
N ALA A 87 14.15 -7.41 6.68
CA ALA A 87 15.53 -7.32 6.22
C ALA A 87 16.15 -8.69 5.89
N ASN A 88 15.62 -9.76 6.50
CA ASN A 88 16.06 -11.12 6.21
C ASN A 88 15.49 -11.67 4.88
N VAL A 89 14.51 -11.00 4.26
CA VAL A 89 14.01 -11.38 2.93
C VAL A 89 15.07 -10.98 1.89
N PRO A 90 15.56 -11.92 1.07
CA PRO A 90 16.55 -11.59 0.05
C PRO A 90 15.99 -10.59 -0.97
N TRP A 91 16.36 -9.32 -0.84
CA TRP A 91 15.77 -8.23 -1.64
C TRP A 91 15.91 -8.46 -3.17
N ARG A 92 16.96 -9.14 -3.61
CA ARG A 92 17.18 -9.51 -5.02
C ARG A 92 16.15 -10.51 -5.56
N GLY A 93 15.53 -11.30 -4.67
CA GLY A 93 14.49 -12.29 -4.98
C GLY A 93 13.06 -11.76 -4.89
N LEU A 94 12.88 -10.51 -4.44
CA LEU A 94 11.57 -9.86 -4.42
C LEU A 94 10.97 -9.84 -5.83
N LEU A 95 9.69 -10.22 -5.91
CA LEU A 95 8.99 -10.33 -7.18
C LEU A 95 8.54 -8.95 -7.63
N VAL A 96 8.89 -8.60 -8.87
CA VAL A 96 8.45 -7.36 -9.53
C VAL A 96 7.64 -7.76 -10.74
N ARG A 97 6.36 -7.37 -10.77
CA ARG A 97 5.50 -7.51 -11.95
C ARG A 97 5.56 -6.22 -12.76
N ASP A 98 6.18 -6.31 -13.93
CA ASP A 98 6.22 -5.22 -14.91
C ASP A 98 4.90 -5.19 -15.68
N LEU A 99 4.02 -4.25 -15.30
CA LEU A 99 2.68 -4.07 -15.87
C LEU A 99 2.55 -2.69 -16.54
N ARG A 100 3.67 -2.11 -16.99
CA ARG A 100 3.73 -0.72 -17.48
C ARG A 100 2.92 -0.49 -18.77
N GLN A 101 2.52 -1.55 -19.45
CA GLN A 101 1.61 -1.52 -20.61
C GLN A 101 0.14 -1.29 -20.21
N ILE A 102 -0.24 -1.63 -18.98
CA ILE A 102 -1.63 -1.62 -18.52
C ILE A 102 -2.02 -0.21 -18.06
N ARG A 103 -3.15 0.29 -18.57
CA ARG A 103 -3.62 1.67 -18.34
C ARG A 103 -5.11 1.78 -18.08
N ASP A 104 -5.89 0.81 -18.54
CA ASP A 104 -7.33 0.73 -18.38
C ASP A 104 -7.71 0.20 -17.00
N SER A 105 -8.85 0.67 -16.51
CA SER A 105 -9.27 0.47 -15.13
C SER A 105 -9.56 -0.99 -14.81
N THR A 106 -10.11 -1.72 -15.79
CA THR A 106 -10.50 -3.12 -15.67
C THR A 106 -9.29 -4.05 -15.58
N GLU A 107 -8.27 -3.88 -16.44
CA GLU A 107 -7.03 -4.67 -16.33
C GLU A 107 -6.26 -4.31 -15.06
N VAL A 108 -6.23 -3.03 -14.64
CA VAL A 108 -5.61 -2.65 -13.36
C VAL A 108 -6.26 -3.41 -12.20
N ALA A 109 -7.60 -3.40 -12.12
CA ALA A 109 -8.33 -4.14 -11.08
C ALA A 109 -8.05 -5.65 -11.16
N THR A 110 -8.06 -6.23 -12.36
CA THR A 110 -7.76 -7.65 -12.59
C THR A 110 -6.36 -8.02 -12.10
N GLN A 111 -5.36 -7.19 -12.39
CA GLN A 111 -4.00 -7.45 -11.97
C GLN A 111 -3.78 -7.21 -10.47
N CYS A 112 -4.58 -6.35 -9.83
CA CYS A 112 -4.63 -6.20 -8.38
C CYS A 112 -5.21 -7.45 -7.70
N VAL A 113 -6.28 -8.02 -8.24
CA VAL A 113 -6.81 -9.31 -7.78
C VAL A 113 -5.76 -10.41 -7.92
N GLN A 114 -5.05 -10.46 -9.05
CA GLN A 114 -3.93 -11.39 -9.23
C GLN A 114 -2.77 -11.13 -8.26
N HIS A 115 -2.53 -9.87 -7.85
CA HIS A 115 -1.54 -9.55 -6.82
C HIS A 115 -1.91 -10.25 -5.51
N LEU A 116 -3.17 -10.12 -5.05
CA LEU A 116 -3.66 -10.72 -3.81
C LEU A 116 -3.52 -12.24 -3.81
N ARG A 117 -3.85 -12.90 -4.93
CA ARG A 117 -3.68 -14.35 -5.09
C ARG A 117 -2.21 -14.76 -4.95
N MET A 118 -1.31 -14.05 -5.62
CA MET A 118 0.12 -14.36 -5.63
C MET A 118 0.83 -14.04 -4.31
N SER A 119 0.42 -12.99 -3.62
CA SER A 119 1.07 -12.54 -2.37
C SER A 119 0.64 -13.36 -1.16
N THR A 120 -0.57 -13.92 -1.15
CA THR A 120 -1.07 -14.77 -0.05
C THR A 120 -0.29 -16.08 0.06
N ASN A 121 -0.03 -16.75 -1.07
CA ASN A 121 0.84 -17.93 -1.17
C ASN A 121 0.59 -18.97 -0.04
N ASP A 122 -0.67 -19.40 0.11
CA ASP A 122 -1.14 -20.36 1.13
C ASP A 122 -0.73 -20.00 2.58
N GLY A 123 -0.69 -18.70 2.88
CA GLY A 123 -0.30 -18.16 4.18
C GLY A 123 1.18 -17.79 4.28
N ALA A 124 2.04 -18.38 3.44
CA ALA A 124 3.46 -18.03 3.34
C ALA A 124 3.64 -16.72 2.55
N VAL A 125 3.20 -15.60 3.14
CA VAL A 125 3.10 -14.29 2.51
C VAL A 125 4.38 -13.93 1.77
N ARG A 126 4.25 -13.64 0.47
CA ARG A 126 5.37 -13.31 -0.42
C ARG A 126 5.40 -11.80 -0.67
N PRO A 127 6.46 -11.08 -0.25
CA PRO A 127 6.63 -9.68 -0.60
C PRO A 127 6.84 -9.47 -2.10
N MET A 128 6.06 -8.57 -2.69
CA MET A 128 6.13 -8.25 -4.11
C MET A 128 5.60 -6.85 -4.44
N VAL A 129 5.86 -6.39 -5.66
CA VAL A 129 5.36 -5.11 -6.20
C VAL A 129 4.85 -5.32 -7.62
N SER A 130 3.73 -4.70 -7.95
CA SER A 130 3.20 -4.64 -9.31
C SER A 130 3.25 -3.21 -9.79
N VAL A 131 3.96 -2.94 -10.89
CA VAL A 131 4.21 -1.57 -11.36
C VAL A 131 3.42 -1.32 -12.64
N PHE A 132 2.39 -0.49 -12.55
CA PHE A 132 1.56 -0.09 -13.70
C PHE A 132 2.20 1.05 -14.49
N ALA A 133 1.50 1.54 -15.52
CA ALA A 133 2.02 2.58 -16.39
C ALA A 133 2.43 3.87 -15.63
N PRO A 134 3.57 4.48 -15.99
CA PRO A 134 4.02 5.73 -15.37
C PRO A 134 3.20 6.93 -15.84
N ASP A 135 3.35 8.04 -15.09
CA ASP A 135 3.06 9.36 -15.62
C ASP A 135 4.05 9.71 -16.73
N THR A 136 3.54 10.36 -17.78
CA THR A 136 4.33 10.91 -18.89
C THR A 136 3.95 12.37 -19.11
N PRO A 137 4.79 13.18 -19.75
CA PRO A 137 4.48 14.58 -20.04
C PRO A 137 3.15 14.80 -20.79
N TRP A 138 2.71 13.80 -21.56
CA TRP A 138 1.50 13.86 -22.39
C TRP A 138 0.31 13.09 -21.82
N ARG A 139 0.51 12.18 -20.86
CA ARG A 139 -0.60 11.38 -20.29
C ARG A 139 -0.27 10.84 -18.88
N PRO A 140 -1.17 11.03 -17.90
CA PRO A 140 -1.04 10.39 -16.58
C PRO A 140 -1.19 8.86 -16.63
N GLY A 141 -0.57 8.17 -15.67
CA GLY A 141 -0.80 6.75 -15.39
C GLY A 141 -2.12 6.48 -14.63
N PRO A 142 -2.53 5.21 -14.47
CA PRO A 142 -3.66 4.87 -13.61
C PRO A 142 -3.37 5.16 -12.13
N ARG A 143 -4.41 5.39 -11.34
CA ARG A 143 -4.37 5.60 -9.88
C ARG A 143 -5.25 4.59 -9.19
N ILE A 144 -4.81 4.09 -8.04
CA ILE A 144 -5.65 3.32 -7.11
C ILE A 144 -5.96 4.24 -5.94
N ARG A 145 -7.25 4.46 -5.64
CA ARG A 145 -7.69 5.39 -4.58
C ARG A 145 -7.69 4.73 -3.19
N ASN A 146 -7.69 3.40 -3.12
CA ASN A 146 -7.57 2.66 -1.88
C ASN A 146 -6.16 2.84 -1.28
N ASP A 147 -6.06 2.98 0.05
CA ASP A 147 -4.78 2.99 0.74
C ASP A 147 -4.11 1.61 0.73
N GLN A 148 -4.91 0.56 0.91
CA GLN A 148 -4.54 -0.82 0.67
C GLN A 148 -5.58 -1.50 -0.22
N LEU A 149 -5.17 -2.51 -1.00
CA LEU A 149 -6.10 -3.21 -1.89
C LEU A 149 -7.26 -3.85 -1.12
N VAL A 150 -7.03 -4.28 0.12
CA VAL A 150 -8.07 -4.82 0.99
C VAL A 150 -8.15 -3.95 2.24
N ARG A 151 -9.34 -3.40 2.49
CA ARG A 151 -9.72 -2.72 3.73
C ARG A 151 -11.19 -2.97 4.01
N TYR A 152 -11.57 -2.73 5.25
CA TYR A 152 -12.94 -2.88 5.70
C TYR A 152 -13.67 -1.54 5.67
N ALA A 153 -14.95 -1.61 5.32
CA ALA A 153 -15.83 -0.45 5.26
C ALA A 153 -16.11 0.09 6.66
N GLY A 154 -16.47 1.37 6.70
CA GLY A 154 -16.99 2.06 7.88
C GLY A 154 -18.37 2.62 7.58
N TYR A 155 -19.35 2.38 8.44
CA TYR A 155 -20.71 2.88 8.28
C TYR A 155 -21.09 3.72 9.49
N ALA A 156 -21.42 4.99 9.25
CA ALA A 156 -22.06 5.81 10.27
C ALA A 156 -23.49 5.31 10.52
N GLU A 157 -23.79 4.97 11.76
CA GLU A 157 -25.12 4.58 12.24
C GLU A 157 -25.54 5.54 13.38
N PRO A 158 -26.83 5.63 13.73
CA PRO A 158 -27.26 6.48 14.84
C PRO A 158 -26.52 6.13 16.14
N GLY A 159 -25.69 7.05 16.62
CA GLY A 159 -24.93 6.93 17.87
C GLY A 159 -23.71 6.01 17.84
N ARG A 160 -23.33 5.42 16.69
CA ARG A 160 -22.14 4.56 16.58
C ARG A 160 -21.60 4.47 15.15
N VAL A 161 -20.44 3.84 15.02
CA VAL A 161 -19.90 3.44 13.71
C VAL A 161 -19.74 1.93 13.67
N LEU A 162 -20.24 1.31 12.62
CA LEU A 162 -20.02 -0.11 12.31
C LEU A 162 -18.80 -0.23 11.39
N GLY A 163 -17.81 -1.06 11.77
CA GLY A 163 -16.58 -1.26 11.01
C GLY A 163 -15.50 -0.21 11.32
N ASP A 164 -14.62 0.07 10.36
CA ASP A 164 -13.46 0.94 10.57
C ASP A 164 -13.84 2.42 10.39
N ARG A 165 -13.80 3.19 11.49
CA ARG A 165 -14.15 4.63 11.51
C ARG A 165 -13.35 5.46 10.52
N ARG A 166 -12.11 5.07 10.22
CA ARG A 166 -11.24 5.81 9.29
C ARG A 166 -11.77 5.79 7.86
N TYR A 167 -12.64 4.83 7.53
CA TYR A 167 -13.17 4.62 6.19
C TYR A 167 -14.62 5.07 6.01
N VAL A 168 -15.26 5.72 6.99
CA VAL A 168 -16.64 6.18 6.85
C VAL A 168 -16.83 7.07 5.61
N ASP A 169 -15.97 8.07 5.45
CA ASP A 169 -16.04 9.00 4.31
C ASP A 169 -15.77 8.29 2.98
N PHE A 170 -14.75 7.42 2.94
CA PHE A 170 -14.40 6.66 1.75
C PHE A 170 -15.54 5.70 1.36
N THR A 171 -16.08 4.96 2.32
CA THR A 171 -17.22 4.05 2.14
C THR A 171 -18.43 4.81 1.60
N THR A 172 -18.75 5.97 2.19
CA THR A 172 -19.86 6.82 1.75
C THR A 172 -19.67 7.29 0.31
N ALA A 173 -18.46 7.73 -0.05
CA ALA A 173 -18.16 8.19 -1.40
C ALA A 173 -18.23 7.05 -2.42
N VAL A 174 -17.73 5.86 -2.08
CA VAL A 174 -17.77 4.68 -2.95
C VAL A 174 -19.20 4.16 -3.14
N CYS A 175 -20.06 4.26 -2.11
CA CYS A 175 -21.50 4.00 -2.26
C CYS A 175 -22.16 4.96 -3.26
N ARG A 176 -21.79 6.25 -3.26
CA ARG A 176 -22.30 7.24 -4.23
C ARG A 176 -21.84 6.94 -5.67
N LEU A 177 -20.69 6.28 -5.82
CA LEU A 177 -20.19 5.77 -7.10
C LEU A 177 -20.89 4.47 -7.56
N GLY A 178 -21.90 4.00 -6.83
CA GLY A 178 -22.74 2.87 -7.23
C GLY A 178 -22.38 1.54 -6.56
N TRP A 179 -21.37 1.49 -5.69
CA TRP A 179 -21.14 0.29 -4.87
C TRP A 179 -22.29 0.07 -3.90
N ARG A 180 -22.74 -1.18 -3.80
CA ARG A 180 -23.78 -1.57 -2.83
C ARG A 180 -23.13 -2.44 -1.76
N PRO A 181 -23.11 -1.96 -0.50
CA PRO A 181 -22.71 -2.78 0.64
C PRO A 181 -23.50 -4.11 0.70
N PRO A 182 -22.91 -5.19 1.23
CA PRO A 182 -23.62 -6.44 1.45
C PRO A 182 -24.92 -6.27 2.26
N THR A 183 -25.91 -7.11 1.98
CA THR A 183 -27.10 -7.25 2.83
C THR A 183 -26.69 -7.87 4.17
N GLY A 184 -27.07 -7.25 5.29
CA GLY A 184 -26.57 -7.64 6.61
C GLY A 184 -25.13 -7.17 6.82
N ARG A 185 -24.93 -5.85 6.81
CA ARG A 185 -23.62 -5.22 6.96
C ARG A 185 -22.90 -5.72 8.21
N THR A 186 -21.59 -5.90 8.09
CA THR A 186 -20.74 -6.34 9.18
C THR A 186 -19.61 -5.33 9.42
N ALA A 187 -18.93 -5.46 10.56
CA ALA A 187 -17.75 -4.66 10.87
C ALA A 187 -16.53 -4.98 9.97
N PHE A 188 -16.63 -6.00 9.10
CA PHE A 188 -15.55 -6.50 8.25
C PHE A 188 -15.99 -6.63 6.78
N ASP A 189 -16.92 -5.78 6.34
CA ASP A 189 -17.32 -5.73 4.94
C ASP A 189 -16.16 -5.19 4.08
N LYS A 190 -15.72 -5.96 3.09
CA LYS A 190 -14.58 -5.62 2.22
C LYS A 190 -14.96 -4.48 1.27
N LEU A 191 -14.17 -3.40 1.28
CA LEU A 191 -14.30 -2.32 0.32
C LEU A 191 -13.93 -2.80 -1.10
N PRO A 192 -14.58 -2.27 -2.16
CA PRO A 192 -14.18 -2.54 -3.52
C PRO A 192 -12.88 -1.80 -3.87
N LEU A 193 -12.24 -2.21 -4.95
CA LEU A 193 -11.16 -1.44 -5.56
C LEU A 193 -11.73 -0.24 -6.30
N VAL A 194 -11.11 0.91 -6.12
CA VAL A 194 -11.46 2.16 -6.79
C VAL A 194 -10.27 2.57 -7.64
N VAL A 195 -10.41 2.42 -8.94
CA VAL A 195 -9.37 2.73 -9.92
C VAL A 195 -9.78 3.96 -10.68
N GLN A 196 -8.84 4.89 -10.85
CA GLN A 196 -9.03 6.05 -11.70
C GLN A 196 -8.06 6.05 -12.87
N THR A 197 -8.56 6.28 -14.06
CA THR A 197 -7.75 6.46 -15.27
C THR A 197 -8.12 7.77 -15.95
N PRO A 198 -7.23 8.37 -16.76
CA PRO A 198 -7.55 9.60 -17.49
C PRO A 198 -8.74 9.47 -18.45
N HIS A 199 -9.01 8.26 -18.94
CA HIS A 199 -9.99 8.04 -20.01
C HIS A 199 -11.34 7.55 -19.47
N GLU A 200 -11.34 6.72 -18.42
CA GLU A 200 -12.57 6.11 -17.88
C GLU A 200 -13.08 6.86 -16.63
N GLY A 201 -12.33 7.83 -16.12
CA GLY A 201 -12.65 8.47 -14.86
C GLY A 201 -12.46 7.51 -13.69
N VAL A 202 -13.34 7.58 -12.69
CA VAL A 202 -13.31 6.72 -11.50
C VAL A 202 -14.23 5.52 -11.72
N ALA A 203 -13.69 4.32 -11.61
CA ALA A 203 -14.41 3.06 -11.72
C ALA A 203 -14.26 2.22 -10.44
N VAL A 204 -15.31 1.48 -10.09
CA VAL A 204 -15.40 0.69 -8.85
C VAL A 204 -15.53 -0.79 -9.18
N PHE A 205 -14.66 -1.61 -8.60
CA PHE A 205 -14.56 -3.05 -8.85
C PHE A 205 -14.69 -3.84 -7.55
N PRO A 206 -15.77 -4.61 -7.36
CA PRO A 206 -15.89 -5.51 -6.22
C PRO A 206 -14.73 -6.53 -6.20
N LEU A 207 -14.17 -6.77 -5.01
CA LEU A 207 -13.19 -7.83 -4.83
C LEU A 207 -13.88 -9.20 -4.79
N PRO A 208 -13.38 -10.20 -5.52
CA PRO A 208 -13.87 -11.58 -5.37
C PRO A 208 -13.65 -12.07 -3.93
N ARG A 209 -14.61 -12.78 -3.36
CA ARG A 209 -14.55 -13.19 -1.95
C ARG A 209 -13.42 -14.18 -1.67
N ASP A 210 -13.08 -15.01 -2.65
CA ASP A 210 -12.09 -16.07 -2.59
C ASP A 210 -10.63 -15.58 -2.61
N VAL A 211 -10.38 -14.32 -3.02
CA VAL A 211 -8.99 -13.80 -3.09
C VAL A 211 -8.50 -13.14 -1.82
N VAL A 212 -9.40 -12.91 -0.86
CA VAL A 212 -9.07 -12.27 0.41
C VAL A 212 -9.08 -13.32 1.50
N HIS A 213 -7.88 -13.83 1.82
CA HIS A 213 -7.67 -14.69 2.97
C HIS A 213 -7.75 -13.86 4.25
N GLU A 214 -8.64 -14.25 5.16
CA GLU A 214 -8.85 -13.60 6.46
C GLU A 214 -8.58 -14.60 7.57
N VAL A 215 -7.91 -14.13 8.62
CA VAL A 215 -7.61 -14.88 9.84
C VAL A 215 -8.64 -14.46 10.89
N PRO A 216 -9.53 -15.36 11.35
CA PRO A 216 -10.33 -15.13 12.56
C PRO A 216 -9.41 -14.96 13.76
N LEU A 217 -9.71 -14.02 14.65
CA LEU A 217 -8.85 -13.74 15.80
C LEU A 217 -9.39 -14.40 17.08
N GLU A 218 -8.52 -15.17 17.71
CA GLU A 218 -8.71 -15.86 18.98
C GLU A 218 -7.55 -15.54 19.93
N HIS A 219 -7.75 -15.77 21.22
CA HIS A 219 -6.73 -15.50 22.24
C HIS A 219 -6.29 -16.81 22.91
N PRO A 220 -4.98 -17.04 23.11
CA PRO A 220 -4.46 -18.30 23.64
C PRO A 220 -4.95 -18.62 25.07
N GLU A 221 -5.31 -17.60 25.85
CA GLU A 221 -5.70 -17.73 27.26
C GLU A 221 -7.09 -17.17 27.58
N LEU A 222 -7.76 -16.51 26.63
CA LEU A 222 -9.01 -15.78 26.87
C LEU A 222 -10.10 -16.30 25.93
N PRO A 223 -10.81 -17.39 26.28
CA PRO A 223 -11.79 -18.02 25.40
C PRO A 223 -12.91 -17.08 24.94
N TRP A 224 -13.27 -16.09 25.76
CA TRP A 224 -14.28 -15.10 25.41
C TRP A 224 -13.87 -14.21 24.23
N PHE A 225 -12.58 -14.16 23.87
CA PHE A 225 -12.10 -13.31 22.77
C PHE A 225 -12.71 -13.73 21.43
N ALA A 226 -12.84 -15.04 21.17
CA ALA A 226 -13.46 -15.56 19.95
C ALA A 226 -14.92 -15.08 19.75
N THR A 227 -15.63 -14.80 20.86
CA THR A 227 -17.02 -14.29 20.82
C THR A 227 -17.13 -12.88 20.25
N LEU A 228 -16.01 -12.14 20.16
CA LEU A 228 -15.97 -10.82 19.52
C LEU A 228 -16.07 -10.93 17.98
N GLY A 229 -15.84 -12.11 17.40
CA GLY A 229 -15.97 -12.35 15.96
C GLY A 229 -14.98 -11.55 15.10
N LEU A 230 -13.87 -11.10 15.69
CA LEU A 230 -12.85 -10.30 15.02
C LEU A 230 -12.14 -11.13 13.94
N ARG A 231 -11.71 -10.46 12.88
CA ARG A 231 -10.93 -11.07 11.81
C ARG A 231 -10.05 -10.03 11.14
N TRP A 232 -9.00 -10.47 10.47
CA TRP A 232 -8.14 -9.59 9.70
C TRP A 232 -7.61 -10.26 8.43
N HIS A 233 -7.60 -9.53 7.31
CA HIS A 233 -6.96 -9.98 6.08
C HIS A 233 -5.46 -10.25 6.26
N ALA A 234 -4.97 -11.28 5.57
CA ALA A 234 -3.63 -11.82 5.79
C ALA A 234 -2.48 -10.96 5.23
N VAL A 235 -2.73 -10.17 4.19
CA VAL A 235 -1.66 -9.47 3.45
C VAL A 235 -1.92 -7.96 3.38
N PRO A 236 -0.98 -7.12 3.86
CA PRO A 236 -1.05 -5.67 3.70
C PRO A 236 -0.54 -5.29 2.32
N VAL A 237 -1.43 -5.12 1.34
CA VAL A 237 -1.04 -4.62 0.01
C VAL A 237 -1.28 -3.10 -0.06
N ILE A 238 -0.24 -2.30 0.14
CA ILE A 238 -0.29 -0.83 0.07
C ILE A 238 -0.45 -0.41 -1.39
N SER A 239 -1.39 0.49 -1.68
CA SER A 239 -1.75 0.90 -3.04
C SER A 239 -1.86 2.40 -3.29
N ASN A 240 -1.82 3.25 -2.26
CA ASN A 240 -1.93 4.72 -2.41
C ASN A 240 -0.58 5.45 -2.52
N ARG A 241 0.55 4.74 -2.56
CA ARG A 241 1.87 5.33 -2.71
C ARG A 241 2.31 5.27 -4.17
N ARG A 242 2.98 6.32 -4.64
CA ARG A 242 3.63 6.32 -5.96
C ARG A 242 5.08 5.86 -5.81
N LEU A 243 5.52 5.02 -6.74
CA LEU A 243 6.91 4.57 -6.83
C LEU A 243 7.69 5.56 -7.70
N ARG A 244 8.75 6.16 -7.16
CA ARG A 244 9.69 7.01 -7.92
C ARG A 244 10.98 6.26 -8.16
N ILE A 245 11.47 6.25 -9.39
CA ILE A 245 12.74 5.63 -9.79
C ILE A 245 13.41 6.55 -10.82
N GLY A 246 14.60 7.09 -10.53
CA GLY A 246 15.37 7.89 -11.49
C GLY A 246 14.56 9.04 -12.14
N GLY A 247 13.74 9.74 -11.35
CA GLY A 247 12.86 10.81 -11.85
C GLY A 247 11.60 10.36 -12.58
N ILE A 248 11.39 9.06 -12.81
CA ILE A 248 10.11 8.52 -13.33
C ILE A 248 9.16 8.21 -12.18
N THR A 249 7.92 8.68 -12.30
CA THR A 249 6.84 8.42 -11.34
C THR A 249 5.91 7.33 -11.86
N TYR A 250 5.75 6.28 -11.06
CA TYR A 250 4.79 5.18 -11.25
C TYR A 250 3.66 5.34 -10.23
N PRO A 251 2.51 5.89 -10.65
CA PRO A 251 1.47 6.33 -9.72
C PRO A 251 0.69 5.21 -9.05
N ALA A 252 0.47 4.12 -9.78
CA ALA A 252 -0.08 2.89 -9.25
C ALA A 252 1.04 1.84 -9.24
N ALA A 253 1.54 1.55 -8.05
CA ALA A 253 2.57 0.54 -7.84
C ALA A 253 2.28 -0.29 -6.58
N PRO A 254 1.13 -1.00 -6.49
CA PRO A 254 0.76 -1.72 -5.29
C PRO A 254 1.83 -2.73 -4.89
N TYR A 255 2.16 -2.75 -3.61
CA TYR A 255 3.20 -3.59 -3.04
C TYR A 255 2.79 -4.14 -1.69
N ASN A 256 3.36 -5.27 -1.32
CA ASN A 256 3.17 -5.84 0.01
C ASN A 256 4.49 -6.28 0.62
N GLY A 257 4.50 -6.25 1.94
CA GLY A 257 5.48 -6.96 2.75
C GLY A 257 4.76 -7.98 3.62
N VAL A 258 5.15 -8.03 4.89
CA VAL A 258 4.55 -8.89 5.91
C VAL A 258 4.01 -8.00 7.04
N TYR A 259 2.90 -8.39 7.67
CA TYR A 259 2.40 -7.66 8.84
C TYR A 259 3.38 -7.69 10.00
N ILE A 260 3.36 -6.61 10.78
CA ILE A 260 3.84 -6.57 12.16
C ILE A 260 2.58 -6.49 13.02
N CYS A 261 2.50 -7.24 14.12
CA CYS A 261 1.27 -7.36 14.90
C CYS A 261 0.71 -6.02 15.37
N GLN A 262 1.58 -5.07 15.72
CA GLN A 262 1.21 -3.70 16.09
C GLN A 262 0.36 -3.01 15.02
N ALA A 263 0.65 -3.23 13.73
CA ALA A 263 -0.10 -2.66 12.61
C ALA A 263 -1.55 -3.17 12.51
N ILE A 264 -1.91 -4.18 13.30
CA ILE A 264 -3.28 -4.73 13.41
C ILE A 264 -3.81 -4.44 14.82
N GLY A 265 -3.15 -4.95 15.86
CA GLY A 265 -3.66 -4.92 17.23
C GLY A 265 -3.69 -3.51 17.82
N GLU A 266 -2.66 -2.71 17.59
CA GLU A 266 -2.54 -1.36 18.13
C GLU A 266 -3.13 -0.32 17.18
N ASP A 267 -2.57 -0.23 15.96
CA ASP A 267 -2.85 0.85 14.99
C ASP A 267 -4.27 0.80 14.39
N VAL A 268 -5.02 -0.27 14.65
CA VAL A 268 -6.35 -0.48 14.07
C VAL A 268 -7.36 -0.99 15.08
N LEU A 269 -7.10 -2.12 15.73
CA LEU A 269 -8.08 -2.71 16.63
C LEU A 269 -8.19 -1.89 17.92
N ALA A 270 -7.07 -1.48 18.52
CA ALA A 270 -7.07 -0.70 19.75
C ALA A 270 -7.36 0.80 19.55
N ASP A 271 -6.98 1.38 18.41
CA ASP A 271 -7.09 2.81 18.16
C ASP A 271 -8.54 3.29 18.09
N ASP A 272 -8.88 4.31 18.89
CA ASP A 272 -10.21 4.93 18.94
C ASP A 272 -10.59 5.62 17.62
N SER A 273 -9.60 6.04 16.83
CA SER A 273 -9.82 6.60 15.50
C SER A 273 -10.27 5.54 14.47
N ALA A 274 -10.07 4.26 14.79
CA ALA A 274 -10.39 3.09 13.97
C ALA A 274 -11.49 2.22 14.62
N TYR A 275 -11.18 1.03 15.15
CA TYR A 275 -12.19 0.17 15.78
C TYR A 275 -12.43 0.49 17.27
N GLY A 276 -11.43 1.04 17.97
CA GLY A 276 -11.54 1.46 19.37
C GLY A 276 -11.85 0.34 20.36
N LEU A 277 -11.34 -0.87 20.12
CA LEU A 277 -11.62 -2.05 20.94
C LEU A 277 -10.82 -2.09 22.23
N ALA A 278 -9.84 -1.21 22.44
CA ALA A 278 -9.05 -1.18 23.68
C ALA A 278 -9.95 -1.11 24.93
N ARG A 279 -11.01 -0.30 24.87
CA ARG A 279 -11.97 -0.18 25.98
C ARG A 279 -12.76 -1.48 26.20
N VAL A 280 -13.23 -2.11 25.12
CA VAL A 280 -13.98 -3.38 25.18
C VAL A 280 -13.11 -4.48 25.81
N ILE A 281 -11.84 -4.56 25.42
CA ILE A 281 -10.89 -5.51 25.98
C ILE A 281 -10.61 -5.21 27.46
N ALA A 282 -10.42 -3.95 27.83
CA ALA A 282 -10.21 -3.55 29.21
C ALA A 282 -11.39 -3.91 30.13
N ASP A 283 -12.63 -3.67 29.66
CA ASP A 283 -13.83 -4.01 30.41
C ASP A 283 -13.97 -5.54 30.59
N ARG A 284 -13.68 -6.32 29.54
CA ARG A 284 -13.68 -7.80 29.59
C ARG A 284 -12.61 -8.37 30.52
N LEU A 285 -11.50 -7.64 30.70
CA LEU A 285 -10.41 -7.98 31.61
C LEU A 285 -10.63 -7.45 33.04
N GLY A 286 -11.68 -6.65 33.27
CA GLY A 286 -11.95 -6.03 34.57
C GLY A 286 -10.90 -4.99 34.98
N LEU A 287 -10.32 -4.26 34.03
CA LEU A 287 -9.29 -3.26 34.31
C LEU A 287 -9.89 -1.95 34.81
N ASP A 288 -9.16 -1.26 35.69
CA ASP A 288 -9.49 0.11 36.09
C ASP A 288 -9.16 1.09 34.94
N THR A 289 -10.20 1.62 34.31
CA THR A 289 -10.11 2.54 33.17
C THR A 289 -10.38 4.00 33.55
N THR A 290 -10.35 4.33 34.85
CA THR A 290 -10.64 5.70 35.36
C THR A 290 -9.52 6.70 35.06
N SER A 291 -8.28 6.24 34.88
CA SER A 291 -7.12 7.10 34.62
C SER A 291 -6.15 6.45 33.64
N ALA A 292 -5.57 7.23 32.73
CA ALA A 292 -4.50 6.74 31.83
C ALA A 292 -3.29 6.21 32.60
N ARG A 293 -3.05 6.67 33.85
CA ARG A 293 -1.93 6.24 34.69
C ARG A 293 -2.04 4.79 35.16
N THR A 294 -3.21 4.16 35.06
CA THR A 294 -3.35 2.72 35.35
C THR A 294 -2.80 1.85 34.21
N LEU A 295 -2.40 2.46 33.08
CA LEU A 295 -1.87 1.78 31.90
C LEU A 295 -2.81 0.71 31.35
N TRP A 296 -4.12 0.89 31.58
CA TRP A 296 -5.15 -0.05 31.11
C TRP A 296 -5.13 -0.21 29.60
N ARG A 297 -4.79 0.87 28.86
CA ARG A 297 -4.74 0.86 27.41
C ARG A 297 -3.59 0.02 26.90
N ASP A 298 -2.40 0.22 27.46
CA ASP A 298 -1.20 -0.56 27.15
C ASP A 298 -1.46 -2.05 27.39
N ARG A 299 -2.08 -2.40 28.52
CA ARG A 299 -2.45 -3.79 28.84
C ARG A 299 -3.46 -4.37 27.84
N ALA A 300 -4.48 -3.62 27.45
CA ALA A 300 -5.45 -4.05 26.44
C ALA A 300 -4.80 -4.25 25.06
N VAL A 301 -3.88 -3.36 24.66
CA VAL A 301 -3.11 -3.47 23.42
C VAL A 301 -2.23 -4.72 23.42
N VAL A 302 -1.59 -5.05 24.55
CA VAL A 302 -0.81 -6.29 24.68
C VAL A 302 -1.68 -7.51 24.39
N GLU A 303 -2.86 -7.64 24.99
CA GLU A 303 -3.73 -8.80 24.73
C GLU A 303 -4.26 -8.83 23.28
N LEU A 304 -4.52 -7.67 22.66
CA LEU A 304 -4.87 -7.60 21.24
C LEU A 304 -3.73 -8.10 20.35
N ASN A 305 -2.50 -7.64 20.60
CA ASN A 305 -1.32 -8.09 19.86
C ASN A 305 -1.04 -9.59 20.07
N ARG A 306 -1.23 -10.11 21.30
CA ARG A 306 -1.13 -11.55 21.59
C ARG A 306 -2.15 -12.36 20.80
N ALA A 307 -3.42 -11.94 20.76
CA ALA A 307 -4.45 -12.60 19.95
C ALA A 307 -4.08 -12.61 18.46
N VAL A 308 -3.61 -11.48 17.93
CA VAL A 308 -3.21 -11.36 16.52
C VAL A 308 -2.08 -12.32 16.19
N VAL A 309 -0.98 -12.32 16.94
CA VAL A 309 0.16 -13.21 16.68
C VAL A 309 -0.27 -14.67 16.78
N HIS A 310 -0.95 -15.04 17.86
CA HIS A 310 -1.43 -16.40 18.07
C HIS A 310 -2.30 -16.90 16.90
N SER A 311 -3.25 -16.08 16.46
CA SER A 311 -4.19 -16.45 15.41
C SER A 311 -3.53 -16.59 14.05
N PHE A 312 -2.59 -15.69 13.72
CA PHE A 312 -1.84 -15.75 12.47
C PHE A 312 -0.90 -16.97 12.45
N ASP A 313 -0.21 -17.25 13.56
CA ASP A 313 0.63 -18.44 13.69
C ASP A 313 -0.21 -19.73 13.57
N ALA A 314 -1.36 -19.79 14.23
CA ALA A 314 -2.29 -20.93 14.15
C ALA A 314 -2.86 -21.14 12.74
N ALA A 315 -3.08 -20.06 11.99
CA ALA A 315 -3.53 -20.10 10.60
C ALA A 315 -2.40 -20.35 9.59
N GLY A 316 -1.14 -20.45 10.02
CA GLY A 316 0.01 -20.59 9.13
C GLY A 316 0.29 -19.36 8.27
N VAL A 317 -0.18 -18.18 8.70
CA VAL A 317 0.00 -16.92 7.97
C VAL A 317 1.20 -16.16 8.52
N THR A 318 2.15 -15.82 7.64
CA THR A 318 3.36 -15.09 8.03
C THR A 318 3.02 -13.74 8.68
N ILE A 319 3.48 -13.55 9.92
CA ILE A 319 3.45 -12.28 10.65
C ILE A 319 4.76 -12.08 11.42
N LYS A 320 5.06 -10.83 11.81
CA LYS A 320 6.16 -10.49 12.73
C LYS A 320 5.59 -9.90 14.02
N HIS A 321 6.22 -10.23 15.15
CA HIS A 321 5.80 -9.74 16.46
C HIS A 321 6.49 -8.43 16.86
N SER A 322 7.58 -8.04 16.19
CA SER A 322 8.26 -6.77 16.41
C SER A 322 8.77 -6.16 15.10
N VAL A 323 9.11 -4.88 15.18
CA VAL A 323 9.79 -4.12 14.12
C VAL A 323 11.27 -4.49 13.97
N ASP A 324 11.81 -5.33 14.87
CA ASP A 324 13.20 -5.74 14.81
C ASP A 324 13.46 -6.52 13.53
N GLY A 325 14.50 -6.12 12.81
CA GLY A 325 14.80 -6.68 11.50
C GLY A 325 13.97 -6.10 10.36
N PHE A 326 13.25 -4.99 10.54
CA PHE A 326 12.81 -4.14 9.42
C PHE A 326 13.81 -2.99 9.21
N LEU A 327 14.04 -2.62 7.96
CA LEU A 327 14.85 -1.43 7.66
C LEU A 327 13.99 -0.17 7.85
N PRO A 328 14.56 0.91 8.41
CA PRO A 328 13.85 2.18 8.52
C PRO A 328 13.45 2.66 7.14
N THR A 329 12.29 3.33 7.07
CA THR A 329 11.86 3.98 5.84
C THR A 329 12.88 5.05 5.46
N THR A 330 13.57 4.86 4.34
CA THR A 330 14.46 5.92 3.83
C THR A 330 13.69 6.79 2.85
N GLY A 331 13.44 8.04 3.25
CA GLY A 331 12.84 9.07 2.40
C GLY A 331 13.88 10.12 2.07
N GLY A 332 14.07 10.43 0.79
CA GLY A 332 14.87 11.57 0.35
C GLY A 332 15.82 11.29 -0.81
N GLY A 333 15.92 12.26 -1.72
CA GLY A 333 16.85 12.27 -2.85
C GLY A 333 16.37 11.49 -4.08
N SER A 334 17.33 11.15 -4.94
CA SER A 334 17.17 10.40 -6.20
C SER A 334 16.98 8.89 -6.03
N ARG A 335 16.99 8.38 -4.79
CA ARG A 335 16.86 6.95 -4.50
C ARG A 335 15.46 6.43 -4.80
N PRO A 336 15.35 5.21 -5.36
CA PRO A 336 14.06 4.56 -5.57
C PRO A 336 13.26 4.46 -4.27
N SER A 337 12.03 4.97 -4.27
CA SER A 337 11.21 5.05 -3.05
C SER A 337 9.71 5.12 -3.34
N PHE A 338 8.92 4.74 -2.33
CA PHE A 338 7.47 4.95 -2.31
C PHE A 338 7.16 6.26 -1.58
N THR A 339 6.45 7.18 -2.22
CA THR A 339 6.15 8.53 -1.69
C THR A 339 4.64 8.75 -1.60
N THR A 340 4.18 9.58 -0.66
CA THR A 340 2.78 10.05 -0.68
C THR A 340 2.57 11.04 -1.83
N TRP A 341 1.33 11.40 -2.12
CA TRP A 341 1.01 12.48 -3.06
C TRP A 341 1.50 13.85 -2.57
N GLU A 342 1.41 14.08 -1.26
CA GLU A 342 1.75 15.33 -0.57
C GLU A 342 3.28 15.58 -0.55
N ASP A 343 4.09 14.53 -0.58
CA ASP A 343 5.57 14.62 -0.61
C ASP A 343 6.14 15.09 -1.97
N ALA A 344 5.30 15.54 -2.93
CA ALA A 344 5.77 16.23 -4.14
C ALA A 344 5.26 17.66 -4.20
N SER A 345 5.81 18.47 -3.34
CA SER A 345 6.19 19.84 -3.72
C SER A 345 7.66 20.01 -3.35
N PRO A 346 8.52 20.49 -4.26
CA PRO A 346 9.70 21.22 -3.83
C PRO A 346 9.31 22.51 -3.11
#